data_AF-A0A6J4XKF7-F1
#
_entry.id   AF-A0A6J4XKF7-F1
#
_cell.length_a   1.000
_cell.length_b   1.000
_cell.length_c   1.000
_cell.angle_alpha   90.00
_cell.angle_beta   90.00
_cell.angle_gamma   90.00
#
_symmetry.space_group_name_H-M   'P 1'
#
loop_
_entity.id
_entity.type
_entity.pdbx_description
1 polymer ?
#
loop_
_entity_poly.entity_id
_entity_poly.type
_entity_poly.pdbx_seq_one_letter_code
_entity_poly.pdbx_strand_id
1 'polypeptide(L)' 'MTTIKPEGENLRKAVKWISDERKYGPDKKPAKLIEEACFKFNLSPADAEYLSKFVRQEGV' A
#
# COMPACT_ATOMS: atom_id res chain seq x y z
N MET A 1 -19.18 3.72 21.98
CA MET A 1 -17.73 3.90 21.75
C MET A 1 -17.27 2.74 20.89
N THR A 2 -17.35 2.90 19.57
CA THR A 2 -17.05 1.80 18.65
C THR A 2 -15.54 1.71 18.53
N THR A 3 -14.96 0.71 19.21
CA THR A 3 -13.59 0.28 18.95
C THR A 3 -13.56 -0.25 17.52
N ILE A 4 -13.30 0.66 16.58
CA ILE A 4 -12.98 0.32 15.20
C ILE A 4 -11.65 -0.41 15.31
N LYS A 5 -11.70 -1.74 15.42
CA LYS A 5 -10.53 -2.60 15.19
C LYS A 5 -9.85 -2.05 13.93
N PRO A 6 -8.55 -1.80 13.89
CA PRO A 6 -7.94 -1.19 12.72
C PRO A 6 -7.83 -2.23 11.60
N GLU A 7 -8.97 -2.58 11.00
CA GLU A 7 -9.06 -3.22 9.70
C GLU A 7 -8.32 -2.29 8.72
N GLY A 8 -7.05 -2.61 8.46
CA GLY A 8 -6.15 -1.80 7.65
C GLY A 8 -4.88 -1.31 8.33
N GLU A 9 -4.45 -1.82 9.50
CA GLU A 9 -3.10 -1.49 10.02
C GLU A 9 -2.01 -1.90 9.02
N ASN A 10 -2.14 -3.09 8.44
CA ASN A 10 -1.26 -3.61 7.41
C ASN A 10 -1.32 -2.75 6.14
N LEU A 11 -2.53 -2.33 5.74
CA LEU A 11 -2.73 -1.40 4.61
C LEU A 11 -2.03 -0.06 4.86
N ARG A 12 -2.20 0.55 6.04
CA ARG A 12 -1.53 1.83 6.38
C ARG A 12 -0.01 1.72 6.37
N LYS A 13 0.52 0.61 6.91
CA LYS A 13 1.95 0.33 6.89
C LYS A 13 2.46 0.14 5.45
N ALA A 14 1.71 -0.58 4.62
CA ALA A 14 1.99 -0.78 3.20
C ALA A 14 1.99 0.54 2.43
N VAL A 15 0.94 1.36 2.55
CA VAL A 15 0.85 2.68 1.90
C VAL A 15 2.05 3.54 2.31
N LYS A 16 2.34 3.62 3.60
CA LYS A 16 3.47 4.41 4.10
C LYS A 16 4.80 3.93 3.53
N TRP A 17 5.02 2.62 3.47
CA TRP A 17 6.22 2.04 2.88
C TRP A 17 6.35 2.35 1.39
N ILE A 18 5.25 2.26 0.63
CA ILE A 18 5.24 2.58 -0.81
C ILE A 18 5.51 4.07 -1.05
N SER A 19 4.91 4.97 -0.28
CA SER A 19 5.17 6.40 -0.37
C SER A 19 6.65 6.73 -0.10
N ASP A 20 7.27 6.04 0.87
CA ASP A 20 8.69 6.19 1.17
C ASP A 20 9.56 5.68 0.02
N GLU A 21 9.30 4.46 -0.46
CA GLU A 21 10.01 3.88 -1.61
C GLU A 21 9.89 4.70 -2.87
N ARG A 22 8.72 5.31 -3.12
CA ARG A 22 8.49 6.18 -4.26
C ARG A 22 9.22 7.51 -4.11
N LYS A 23 9.32 8.04 -2.88
CA LYS A 23 10.08 9.25 -2.56
C LYS A 23 11.58 9.07 -2.74
N TYR A 24 12.10 7.90 -2.40
CA TYR A 24 13.53 7.57 -2.52
C TYR A 24 13.91 6.89 -3.85
N GLY A 25 12.93 6.39 -4.60
CA GLY A 25 13.12 5.68 -5.86
C GLY A 25 12.03 6.01 -6.89
N PRO A 26 12.09 7.18 -7.55
CA PRO A 26 11.09 7.61 -8.53
C PRO A 26 11.00 6.71 -9.77
N ASP A 27 11.99 5.84 -9.99
CA ASP A 27 12.03 4.88 -11.10
C ASP A 27 11.30 3.56 -10.79
N LYS A 28 10.92 3.33 -9.51
CA LYS A 28 10.29 2.07 -9.10
C LYS A 28 8.85 2.01 -9.56
N LYS A 29 8.54 0.97 -10.34
CA LYS A 29 7.19 0.74 -10.86
C LYS A 29 6.20 0.56 -9.71
N PRO A 30 5.03 1.21 -9.78
CA PRO A 30 4.00 1.09 -8.75
C PRO A 30 3.54 -0.36 -8.53
N ALA A 31 3.45 -1.14 -9.61
CA ALA A 31 3.12 -2.58 -9.55
C ALA A 31 4.08 -3.38 -8.66
N LYS A 32 5.40 -3.13 -8.77
CA LYS A 32 6.43 -3.80 -7.96
C LYS A 32 6.30 -3.46 -6.49
N LEU A 33 6.04 -2.19 -6.19
CA LEU A 33 5.85 -1.71 -4.82
C LEU A 33 4.59 -2.33 -4.19
N ILE A 34 3.51 -2.49 -4.96
CA ILE A 34 2.29 -3.16 -4.50
C ILE A 34 2.55 -4.64 -4.22
N GLU A 35 3.23 -5.35 -5.12
CA GLU A 35 3.58 -6.77 -4.92
C GLU A 35 4.44 -6.97 -3.67
N GLU A 36 5.50 -6.17 -3.51
CA GLU A 36 6.36 -6.23 -2.32
C GLU A 36 5.61 -5.90 -1.04
N ALA A 37 4.77 -4.86 -1.07
CA ALA A 37 3.96 -4.50 0.09
C ALA A 37 2.91 -5.59 0.41
N CYS A 38 2.30 -6.21 -0.59
CA CYS A 38 1.36 -7.31 -0.41
C CYS A 38 2.02 -8.50 0.27
N PHE A 39 3.23 -8.87 -0.17
CA PHE A 39 4.00 -9.97 0.41
C PHE A 39 4.52 -9.61 1.82
N LYS A 40 5.04 -8.40 1.99
CA LYS A 40 5.67 -7.93 3.24
C LYS A 40 4.66 -7.69 4.35
N PHE A 41 3.50 -7.14 4.02
CA PHE A 41 2.45 -6.83 4.98
C PHE A 41 1.33 -7.86 4.99
N ASN A 42 1.40 -8.94 4.22
CA ASN A 42 0.35 -9.97 4.13
C ASN A 42 -1.03 -9.31 3.92
N LEU A 43 -1.13 -8.47 2.89
CA LEU A 43 -2.35 -7.75 2.58
C LEU A 43 -3.43 -8.73 2.12
N SER A 44 -4.65 -8.52 2.61
CA SER A 44 -5.83 -9.24 2.11
C SER A 44 -6.15 -8.76 0.68
N PRO A 45 -6.82 -9.56 -0.17
CA PRO A 45 -7.21 -9.12 -1.51
C PRO A 45 -7.97 -7.78 -1.52
N ALA A 46 -8.77 -7.49 -0.47
CA ALA A 46 -9.44 -6.21 -0.30
C ALA A 46 -8.45 -5.04 -0.08
N ASP A 47 -7.42 -5.25 0.75
CA ASP A 47 -6.37 -4.25 0.99
C ASP A 47 -5.48 -4.05 -0.24
N ALA A 48 -5.13 -5.13 -0.94
CA ALA A 48 -4.30 -5.09 -2.15
C ALA A 48 -4.99 -4.30 -3.29
N GLU A 49 -6.31 -4.46 -3.46
CA GLU A 49 -7.12 -3.65 -4.38
C GLU A 49 -7.07 -2.16 -4.02
N TYR A 50 -7.24 -1.82 -2.74
CA TYR A 50 -7.18 -0.45 -2.27
C TYR A 50 -5.80 0.17 -2.50
N LEU A 51 -4.75 -0.58 -2.13
CA LEU A 51 -3.35 -0.21 -2.33
C LEU A 51 -3.06 0.01 -3.82
N SER A 52 -3.53 -0.90 -4.68
CA SER A 52 -3.34 -0.79 -6.12
C SER A 52 -4.02 0.44 -6.71
N LYS A 53 -5.21 0.79 -6.23
CA LYS A 53 -5.89 2.02 -6.65
C LYS A 53 -5.15 3.26 -6.17
N PHE A 54 -4.72 3.29 -4.91
CA PHE A 54 -3.98 4.42 -4.34
C PHE A 54 -2.71 4.74 -5.13
N VAL A 55 -1.87 3.72 -5.34
CA VAL A 55 -0.57 3.89 -6.00
C VAL A 55 -0.73 4.24 -7.49
N ARG A 56 -1.78 3.73 -8.15
CA ARG A 56 -2.09 4.03 -9.55
C ARG A 56 -2.72 5.42 -9.73
N GLN A 57 -3.38 5.96 -8.71
CA GLN A 57 -4.08 7.25 -8.77
C GLN A 57 -3.17 8.46 -8.52
N GLU A 58 -2.10 8.31 -7.73
CA GLU A 58 -1.06 9.35 -7.56
C GLU A 58 -0.10 9.45 -8.79
N GLY A 59 -0.49 8.98 -9.97
CA GLY A 59 0.31 8.93 -11.19
C GLY A 59 -0.22 9.82 -12.32
N VAL A 60 -0.87 10.95 -11.99
CA VAL A 60 -1.33 11.97 -12.94
C VAL A 60 -0.56 13.27 -12.72
#